data_AF-A0A1H4DUI7-F1
#
_entry.id   AF-A0A1H4DUI7-F1
#
_cell.length_a   1.000
_cell.length_b   1.000
_cell.length_c   1.000
_cell.angle_alpha   90.00
_cell.angle_beta   90.00
_cell.angle_gamma   90.00
#
_symmetry.space_group_name_H-M   'P 1'
#
loop_
_entity.id
_entity.type
_entity.pdbx_description
1 polymer ?
#
loop_
_entity_poly.entity_id
_entity_poly.type
_entity_poly.pdbx_seq_one_letter_code
_entity_poly.pdbx_strand_id
1 'polypeptide(L)'
;MSKEIEPRTFERTPAIDEVLRRIGRNLVIFQQIEHVLKFLMTHAHFHAPARQFAEHFAKHAESIAKKSMGDLAGKLTGTVLLQREGDATPEVIDEAWFGFRFTIETDAESVARHEAELRELVNRRNELVHHFLPRWQSAIAGDLEAALAWLEGQREAAVAMLDRLQGWARTMEMARKEQAAFFASADGHRQMELLILRSSRLVVMLGQVAMATPRADGWTVLQTAGNLIRRDAPAELLDMRTRLGYSTLKAVLQATELFDLAEETTPGGSTRTIYRINERWRLDIAQPKDT
;
A
#
# COMPACT_ATOMS: atom_id res chain seq x y z
N MET A 1 -21.02 39.95 35.73
CA MET A 1 -20.38 39.27 34.58
C MET A 1 -20.28 40.30 33.46
N SER A 2 -19.07 40.55 32.95
CA SER A 2 -18.83 41.58 31.93
C SER A 2 -19.62 41.29 30.66
N LYS A 3 -20.20 42.34 30.05
CA LYS A 3 -20.92 42.33 28.75
C LYS A 3 -20.09 41.80 27.56
N GLU A 4 -18.83 41.42 27.77
CA GLU A 4 -17.88 40.96 26.75
C GLU A 4 -18.01 39.46 26.40
N ILE A 5 -18.81 38.68 27.14
CA ILE A 5 -18.97 37.23 26.91
C ILE A 5 -20.39 36.88 26.41
N GLU A 6 -21.17 37.85 25.96
CA GLU A 6 -22.42 37.55 25.26
C GLU A 6 -22.12 37.20 23.78
N PRO A 7 -22.56 36.03 23.28
CA PRO A 7 -22.38 35.70 21.88
C PRO A 7 -23.07 36.76 21.03
N ARG A 8 -22.33 37.39 20.11
CA ARG A 8 -22.90 38.32 19.13
C ARG A 8 -23.94 37.56 18.32
N THR A 9 -25.20 37.79 18.66
CA THR A 9 -26.34 37.17 18.00
C THR A 9 -26.71 38.05 16.82
N PHE A 10 -26.74 37.47 15.62
CA PHE A 10 -27.23 38.20 14.46
C PHE A 10 -28.74 38.38 14.57
N GLU A 11 -29.23 39.56 14.19
CA GLU A 11 -30.64 39.70 13.85
C GLU A 11 -30.93 38.82 12.63
N ARG A 12 -31.86 37.87 12.77
CA ARG A 12 -32.16 36.87 11.74
C ARG A 12 -32.87 37.55 10.57
N THR A 13 -32.13 37.81 9.50
CA THR A 13 -32.67 38.28 8.21
C THR A 13 -32.48 37.18 7.16
N PRO A 14 -33.29 37.15 6.08
CA PRO A 14 -33.09 36.18 4.99
C PRO A 14 -31.67 36.19 4.41
N ALA A 15 -31.04 37.36 4.35
CA ALA A 15 -29.66 37.55 3.91
C ALA A 15 -28.64 36.85 4.84
N ILE A 16 -28.77 37.07 6.15
CA ILE A 16 -27.90 36.46 7.15
C ILE A 16 -28.11 34.94 7.20
N ASP A 17 -29.35 34.49 7.08
CA ASP A 17 -29.69 33.06 7.05
C ASP A 17 -29.07 32.37 5.84
N GLU A 18 -29.00 33.03 4.69
CA GLU A 18 -28.32 32.51 3.50
C GLU A 18 -26.81 32.36 3.70
N VAL A 19 -26.14 33.30 4.38
CA VAL A 19 -24.72 33.17 4.74
C VAL A 19 -24.50 31.98 5.67
N LEU A 20 -25.31 31.86 6.72
CA LEU A 20 -25.23 30.73 7.67
C LEU A 20 -25.50 29.39 6.96
N ARG A 21 -26.45 29.34 6.03
CA ARG A 21 -26.73 28.16 5.21
C ARG A 21 -25.53 27.77 4.35
N ARG A 22 -24.86 28.74 3.71
CA ARG A 22 -23.66 28.48 2.89
C ARG A 22 -22.44 28.07 3.72
N ILE A 23 -22.27 28.59 4.93
CA ILE A 23 -21.28 28.06 5.89
C ILE A 23 -21.54 26.58 6.15
N GLY A 24 -22.77 26.21 6.50
CA GLY A 24 -23.15 24.82 6.77
C GLY A 24 -22.92 23.91 5.57
N ARG A 25 -23.34 24.33 4.38
CA ARG A 25 -23.11 23.62 3.11
C ARG A 25 -21.62 23.34 2.89
N ASN A 26 -20.77 24.36 3.03
CA ASN A 26 -19.33 24.21 2.80
C ASN A 26 -18.67 23.31 3.87
N LEU A 27 -19.11 23.42 5.13
CA LEU A 27 -18.65 22.56 6.21
C LEU A 27 -18.94 21.08 5.92
N VAL A 28 -20.14 20.76 5.41
CA VAL A 28 -20.52 19.40 5.02
C VAL A 28 -19.59 18.87 3.91
N ILE A 29 -19.22 19.69 2.92
CA ILE A 29 -18.30 19.29 1.86
C ILE A 29 -16.91 18.98 2.44
N PHE A 30 -16.38 19.81 3.35
CA PHE A 30 -15.11 19.51 4.01
C PHE A 30 -15.16 18.22 4.84
N GLN A 31 -16.30 17.94 5.50
CA GLN A 31 -16.50 16.65 6.20
C GLN A 31 -16.52 15.46 5.24
N GLN A 32 -17.14 15.61 4.06
CA GLN A 32 -17.11 14.58 3.02
C GLN A 32 -15.68 14.34 2.50
N ILE A 33 -14.91 15.41 2.30
CA ILE A 33 -13.50 15.27 1.90
C ILE A 33 -12.70 14.54 2.99
N GLU A 34 -12.86 14.91 4.26
CA GLU A 34 -12.19 14.20 5.36
C GLU A 34 -12.57 12.71 5.39
N HIS A 35 -13.84 12.39 5.16
CA HIS A 35 -14.30 11.00 5.09
C HIS A 35 -13.62 10.22 3.96
N VAL A 36 -13.52 10.80 2.76
CA VAL A 36 -12.82 10.17 1.62
C VAL A 36 -11.32 10.04 1.88
N LEU A 37 -10.69 11.05 2.50
CA LEU A 37 -9.28 10.98 2.90
C LEU A 37 -9.02 9.87 3.92
N LYS A 38 -9.92 9.68 4.88
CA LYS A 38 -9.83 8.56 5.85
C LYS A 38 -9.90 7.21 5.14
N PHE A 39 -10.82 7.06 4.21
CA PHE A 39 -10.93 5.85 3.40
C PHE A 39 -9.62 5.59 2.62
N LEU A 40 -9.16 6.59 1.86
CA LEU A 40 -7.89 6.49 1.11
C LEU A 40 -6.73 6.10 2.03
N MET A 41 -6.55 6.80 3.15
CA MET A 41 -5.44 6.54 4.07
C MET A 41 -5.50 5.19 4.77
N THR A 42 -6.70 4.66 5.04
CA THR A 42 -6.88 3.35 5.68
C THR A 42 -6.52 2.21 4.72
N HIS A 43 -6.77 2.41 3.43
CA HIS A 43 -6.68 1.36 2.42
C HIS A 43 -5.54 1.56 1.42
N ALA A 44 -4.77 2.64 1.50
CA ALA A 44 -3.63 2.86 0.61
C ALA A 44 -2.43 2.02 0.98
N HIS A 45 -2.21 1.77 2.27
CA HIS A 45 -0.97 1.13 2.72
C HIS A 45 -1.12 0.47 4.07
N PHE A 46 -0.85 -0.83 4.14
CA PHE A 46 -0.90 -1.59 5.38
C PHE A 46 -0.03 -2.84 5.30
N HIS A 47 0.65 -3.19 6.40
CA HIS A 47 1.41 -4.42 6.55
C HIS A 47 1.24 -4.97 7.96
N ALA A 48 1.12 -6.29 8.09
CA ALA A 48 0.99 -6.97 9.38
C ALA A 48 1.30 -8.47 9.26
N PRO A 49 1.60 -9.16 10.38
CA PRO A 49 1.66 -10.62 10.39
C PRO A 49 0.31 -11.24 10.02
N ALA A 50 0.34 -12.33 9.25
CA ALA A 50 -0.85 -12.99 8.71
C ALA A 50 -1.87 -13.36 9.80
N ARG A 51 -1.40 -13.88 10.93
CA ARG A 51 -2.27 -14.35 12.03
C ARG A 51 -3.06 -13.22 12.69
N GLN A 52 -2.48 -12.02 12.74
CA GLN A 52 -3.05 -10.86 13.44
C GLN A 52 -3.51 -9.77 12.46
N PHE A 53 -3.54 -10.06 11.16
CA PHE A 53 -3.77 -9.08 10.10
C PHE A 53 -5.06 -8.29 10.33
N ALA A 54 -6.17 -8.98 10.60
CA ALA A 54 -7.48 -8.36 10.82
C ALA A 54 -7.52 -7.45 12.06
N GLU A 55 -6.89 -7.86 13.16
CA GLU A 55 -6.84 -7.07 14.40
C GLU A 55 -6.00 -5.81 14.22
N HIS A 56 -4.79 -5.94 13.64
CA HIS A 56 -3.93 -4.79 13.36
C HIS A 56 -4.58 -3.84 12.35
N PHE A 57 -5.31 -4.38 11.37
CA PHE A 57 -6.02 -3.56 10.38
C PHE A 57 -7.15 -2.76 11.05
N ALA A 58 -7.93 -3.37 11.94
CA ALA A 58 -8.96 -2.67 12.70
C ALA A 58 -8.38 -1.53 13.55
N LYS A 59 -7.27 -1.79 14.27
CA LYS A 59 -6.56 -0.76 15.06
C LYS A 59 -6.01 0.36 14.16
N HIS A 60 -5.49 0.01 12.99
CA HIS A 60 -5.04 0.98 11.99
C HIS A 60 -6.20 1.87 11.53
N ALA A 61 -7.34 1.27 11.14
CA ALA A 61 -8.53 2.00 10.72
C ALA A 61 -9.06 2.92 11.83
N GLU A 62 -9.10 2.48 13.08
CA GLU A 62 -9.47 3.32 14.23
C GLU A 62 -8.52 4.49 14.44
N SER A 63 -7.21 4.27 14.26
CA SER A 63 -6.19 5.32 14.34
C SER A 63 -6.40 6.37 13.24
N ILE A 64 -6.69 5.94 12.01
CA ILE A 64 -7.00 6.85 10.89
C ILE A 64 -8.32 7.60 11.13
N ALA A 65 -9.34 6.94 11.68
CA ALA A 65 -10.64 7.55 11.96
C ALA A 65 -10.56 8.75 12.92
N LYS A 66 -9.57 8.75 13.82
CA LYS A 66 -9.32 9.82 14.80
C LYS A 66 -8.50 10.99 14.25
N LYS A 67 -7.92 10.88 13.05
CA LYS A 67 -7.10 11.94 12.45
C LYS A 67 -7.95 13.03 11.83
N SER A 68 -7.46 14.27 11.89
CA SER A 68 -8.08 15.41 11.25
C SER A 68 -7.81 15.44 9.75
N MET A 69 -8.62 16.18 8.99
CA MET A 69 -8.33 16.47 7.57
C MET A 69 -6.91 16.99 7.33
N GLY A 70 -6.40 17.86 8.22
CA GLY A 70 -5.04 18.41 8.12
C GLY A 70 -3.95 17.33 8.23
N ASP A 71 -4.09 16.43 9.21
CA ASP A 71 -3.15 15.32 9.40
C ASP A 71 -3.15 14.34 8.22
N LEU A 72 -4.34 14.09 7.65
CA LEU A 72 -4.53 13.17 6.54
C LEU A 72 -3.99 13.77 5.24
N ALA A 73 -4.33 15.03 4.95
CA ALA A 73 -3.86 15.75 3.77
C ALA A 73 -2.33 15.84 3.73
N GLY A 74 -1.69 16.13 4.87
CA GLY A 74 -0.22 16.19 4.97
C GLY A 74 0.49 14.85 4.75
N LYS A 75 -0.21 13.72 4.91
CA LYS A 75 0.36 12.37 4.73
C LYS A 75 -0.02 11.73 3.40
N LEU A 76 -1.12 12.17 2.78
CA LEU A 76 -1.69 11.54 1.60
C LEU A 76 -0.68 11.41 0.46
N THR A 77 0.01 12.49 0.10
CA THR A 77 1.00 12.49 -1.00
C THR A 77 2.08 11.43 -0.78
N GLY A 78 2.64 11.35 0.43
CA GLY A 78 3.69 10.39 0.77
C GLY A 78 3.22 8.94 0.88
N THR A 79 1.92 8.70 1.06
CA THR A 79 1.34 7.35 1.19
C THR A 79 0.73 6.85 -0.12
N VAL A 80 0.09 7.73 -0.90
CA VAL A 80 -0.71 7.38 -2.09
C VAL A 80 -0.01 7.74 -3.40
N LEU A 81 0.81 8.79 -3.43
CA LEU A 81 1.42 9.30 -4.67
C LEU A 81 2.92 8.99 -4.80
N LEU A 82 3.61 8.74 -3.69
CA LEU A 82 5.03 8.42 -3.68
C LEU A 82 5.28 6.92 -3.46
N GLN A 83 6.10 6.33 -4.32
CA GLN A 83 6.73 5.05 -4.03
C GLN A 83 7.79 5.26 -2.95
N ARG A 84 7.61 4.63 -1.78
CA ARG A 84 8.66 4.57 -0.74
C ARG A 84 9.34 3.22 -0.84
N GLU A 85 10.66 3.20 -0.63
CA GLU A 85 11.39 1.96 -0.41
C GLU A 85 10.80 1.23 0.81
N GLY A 86 10.79 -0.11 0.72
CA GLY A 86 9.92 -1.00 1.47
C GLY A 86 9.89 -0.76 2.98
N ASP A 87 8.74 -0.99 3.59
CA ASP A 87 8.63 -0.98 5.05
C ASP A 87 9.67 -1.93 5.64
N ALA A 88 10.27 -1.51 6.75
CA ALA A 88 11.29 -2.28 7.44
C ALA A 88 10.73 -3.68 7.74
N THR A 89 11.22 -4.65 6.97
CA THR A 89 10.94 -6.05 7.23
C THR A 89 11.63 -6.39 8.55
N PRO A 90 10.93 -6.98 9.54
CA PRO A 90 11.57 -7.35 10.80
C PRO A 90 12.80 -8.22 10.55
N GLU A 91 13.88 -8.00 11.31
CA GLU A 91 15.12 -8.79 11.18
C GLU A 91 14.89 -10.30 11.39
N VAL A 92 13.86 -10.65 12.16
CA VAL A 92 13.43 -12.02 12.40
C VAL A 92 11.98 -12.17 11.95
N ILE A 93 11.76 -12.98 10.92
CA ILE A 93 10.44 -13.35 10.42
C ILE A 93 10.18 -14.81 10.85
N ASP A 94 9.42 -14.99 11.91
CA ASP A 94 9.01 -16.31 12.45
C ASP A 94 7.60 -16.74 11.96
N GLU A 95 6.86 -15.84 11.32
CA GLU A 95 5.58 -16.11 10.68
C GLU A 95 5.41 -15.33 9.37
N ALA A 96 4.43 -15.70 8.55
CA ALA A 96 4.17 -15.01 7.29
C ALA A 96 3.67 -13.57 7.53
N TRP A 97 4.21 -12.60 6.80
CA TRP A 97 3.73 -11.22 6.79
C TRP A 97 3.02 -10.92 5.48
N PHE A 98 1.91 -10.17 5.57
CA PHE A 98 1.20 -9.67 4.41
C PHE A 98 1.21 -8.14 4.45
N GLY A 99 1.47 -7.55 3.29
CA GLY A 99 1.35 -6.12 3.10
C GLY A 99 0.78 -5.80 1.74
N PHE A 100 0.10 -4.66 1.64
CA PHE A 100 -0.35 -4.10 0.38
C PHE A 100 -0.05 -2.61 0.34
N ARG A 101 0.22 -2.14 -0.88
CA ARG A 101 0.38 -0.73 -1.19
C ARG A 101 -0.36 -0.42 -2.48
N PHE A 102 -1.24 0.57 -2.42
CA PHE A 102 -1.89 1.16 -3.57
C PHE A 102 -1.26 2.52 -3.81
N THR A 103 -0.70 2.71 -5.00
CA THR A 103 -0.10 3.97 -5.44
C THR A 103 -0.80 4.43 -6.71
N ILE A 104 -1.06 5.72 -6.82
CA ILE A 104 -1.52 6.33 -8.06
C ILE A 104 -0.29 6.93 -8.73
N GLU A 105 0.16 6.29 -9.81
CA GLU A 105 1.34 6.73 -10.55
C GLU A 105 1.07 8.06 -11.26
N THR A 106 1.98 9.01 -11.07
CA THR A 106 1.92 10.35 -11.65
C THR A 106 3.32 10.96 -11.70
N ASP A 107 3.50 12.03 -12.48
CA ASP A 107 4.78 12.73 -12.59
C ASP A 107 5.06 13.63 -11.36
N ALA A 108 6.32 14.02 -11.16
CA ALA A 108 6.73 14.80 -9.99
C ALA A 108 6.07 16.19 -9.90
N GLU A 109 5.78 16.82 -11.05
CA GLU A 109 5.08 18.10 -11.10
C GLU A 109 3.63 17.95 -10.62
N SER A 110 2.97 16.89 -11.07
CA SER A 110 1.65 16.50 -10.61
C SER A 110 1.64 16.21 -9.11
N VAL A 111 2.62 15.50 -8.56
CA VAL A 111 2.74 15.29 -7.10
C VAL A 111 2.79 16.62 -6.33
N ALA A 112 3.68 17.54 -6.74
CA ALA A 112 3.84 18.84 -6.09
C ALA A 112 2.56 19.69 -6.17
N ARG A 113 1.87 19.65 -7.33
CA ARG A 113 0.58 20.31 -7.51
C ARG A 113 -0.49 19.77 -6.55
N HIS A 114 -0.63 18.46 -6.42
CA HIS A 114 -1.60 17.86 -5.50
C HIS A 114 -1.30 18.21 -4.04
N GLU A 115 -0.03 18.23 -3.65
CA GLU A 115 0.37 18.64 -2.30
C GLU A 115 -0.01 20.10 -2.00
N ALA A 116 0.22 21.00 -2.95
CA ALA A 116 -0.16 22.40 -2.83
C ALA A 116 -1.69 22.58 -2.73
N GLU A 117 -2.46 21.88 -3.56
CA GLU A 117 -3.93 21.93 -3.55
C GLU A 117 -4.51 21.38 -2.23
N LEU A 118 -3.94 20.29 -1.69
CA LEU A 118 -4.36 19.72 -0.39
C LEU A 118 -4.04 20.67 0.77
N ARG A 119 -2.87 21.31 0.75
CA ARG A 119 -2.49 22.33 1.75
C ARG A 119 -3.46 23.50 1.71
N GLU A 120 -3.79 23.97 0.52
CA GLU A 120 -4.74 25.06 0.32
C GLU A 120 -6.15 24.67 0.79
N LEU A 121 -6.60 23.43 0.56
CA LEU A 121 -7.87 22.93 1.09
C LEU A 121 -7.93 23.00 2.62
N VAL A 122 -6.84 22.62 3.30
CA VAL A 122 -6.75 22.68 4.76
C VAL A 122 -6.81 24.12 5.25
N ASN A 123 -6.06 25.03 4.60
CA ASN A 123 -6.11 26.47 4.91
C ASN A 123 -7.52 27.04 4.77
N ARG A 124 -8.20 26.69 3.68
CA ARG A 124 -9.58 27.08 3.39
C ARG A 124 -10.58 26.63 4.45
N ARG A 125 -10.50 25.37 4.86
CA ARG A 125 -11.33 24.84 5.95
C ARG A 125 -11.07 25.58 7.25
N ASN A 126 -9.79 25.83 7.58
CA ASN A 126 -9.43 26.52 8.81
C ASN A 126 -9.90 27.98 8.79
N GLU A 127 -9.77 28.66 7.66
CA GLU A 127 -10.31 30.01 7.45
C GLU A 127 -11.83 30.03 7.66
N LEU A 128 -12.58 29.09 7.06
CA LEU A 128 -14.03 29.00 7.24
C LEU A 128 -14.43 28.75 8.70
N VAL A 129 -13.75 27.83 9.39
CA VAL A 129 -14.12 27.36 10.73
C VAL A 129 -13.68 28.33 11.82
N HIS A 130 -12.51 28.97 11.67
CA HIS A 130 -11.88 29.74 12.76
C HIS A 130 -11.87 31.26 12.53
N HIS A 131 -11.85 31.73 11.27
CA HIS A 131 -11.58 33.14 10.98
C HIS A 131 -12.74 33.86 10.27
N PHE A 132 -13.52 33.15 9.47
CA PHE A 132 -14.61 33.73 8.68
C PHE A 132 -15.66 34.41 9.56
N LEU A 133 -16.21 33.69 10.54
CA LEU A 133 -17.31 34.19 11.35
C LEU A 133 -16.92 35.42 12.19
N PRO A 134 -15.79 35.43 12.93
CA PRO A 134 -15.33 36.64 13.63
C PRO A 134 -15.10 37.83 12.70
N ARG A 135 -14.46 37.61 11.54
CA ARG A 135 -14.22 38.67 10.56
C ARG A 135 -15.53 39.27 10.04
N TRP A 136 -16.47 38.42 9.63
CA TRP A 136 -17.76 38.86 9.11
C TRP A 136 -18.59 39.59 10.18
N GLN A 137 -18.58 39.13 11.44
CA GLN A 137 -19.24 39.79 12.57
C GLN A 137 -18.65 41.15 12.97
N SER A 138 -17.36 41.37 12.65
CA SER A 138 -16.65 42.61 12.98
C SER A 138 -16.83 43.70 11.92
N ALA A 139 -17.21 43.33 10.70
CA ALA A 139 -17.47 44.28 9.62
C ALA A 139 -18.80 45.00 9.87
N ILE A 140 -18.78 46.34 9.92
CA ILE A 140 -19.99 47.17 10.05
C ILE A 140 -20.89 46.88 8.84
N ALA A 141 -22.09 46.34 9.09
CA ALA A 141 -23.05 45.84 8.09
C ALA A 141 -22.61 44.64 7.23
N GLY A 142 -21.47 44.01 7.55
CA GLY A 142 -20.95 42.76 6.97
C GLY A 142 -21.25 42.56 5.49
N ASP A 143 -20.39 43.07 4.60
CA ASP A 143 -20.55 42.98 3.14
C ASP A 143 -21.05 41.59 2.71
N LEU A 144 -22.37 41.53 2.48
CA LEU A 144 -23.10 40.31 2.25
C LEU A 144 -22.68 39.71 0.91
N GLU A 145 -22.51 40.54 -0.10
CA GLU A 145 -22.12 40.10 -1.44
C GLU A 145 -20.73 39.51 -1.42
N ALA A 146 -19.76 40.18 -0.77
CA ALA A 146 -18.42 39.64 -0.63
C ALA A 146 -18.40 38.33 0.18
N ALA A 147 -19.17 38.25 1.27
CA ALA A 147 -19.28 37.03 2.08
C ALA A 147 -19.86 35.86 1.27
N LEU A 148 -20.95 36.09 0.54
CA LEU A 148 -21.61 35.08 -0.29
C LEU A 148 -20.74 34.64 -1.48
N ALA A 149 -20.03 35.58 -2.12
CA ALA A 149 -19.10 35.30 -3.21
C ALA A 149 -17.89 34.49 -2.71
N TRP A 150 -17.33 34.86 -1.55
CA TRP A 150 -16.23 34.11 -0.94
C TRP A 150 -16.67 32.68 -0.60
N LEU A 151 -17.84 32.50 0.01
CA LEU A 151 -18.38 31.16 0.33
C LEU A 151 -18.65 30.33 -0.94
N GLU A 152 -18.99 30.96 -2.06
CA GLU A 152 -19.18 30.24 -3.32
C GLU A 152 -17.86 29.78 -3.93
N GLY A 153 -16.85 30.66 -4.01
CA GLY A 153 -15.51 30.29 -4.49
C GLY A 153 -14.82 29.24 -3.60
N GLN A 154 -15.09 29.26 -2.29
CA GLN A 154 -14.68 28.19 -1.37
C GLN A 154 -15.33 26.86 -1.70
N ARG A 155 -16.63 26.86 -2.03
CA ARG A 155 -17.37 25.65 -2.40
C ARG A 155 -16.82 25.04 -3.68
N GLU A 156 -16.65 25.84 -4.73
CA GLU A 156 -16.22 25.35 -6.04
C GLU A 156 -14.87 24.61 -5.94
N ALA A 157 -13.90 25.21 -5.23
CA ALA A 157 -12.61 24.58 -4.98
C ALA A 157 -12.74 23.27 -4.18
N ALA A 158 -13.58 23.25 -3.14
CA ALA A 158 -13.76 22.07 -2.30
C ALA A 158 -14.46 20.92 -3.08
N VAL A 159 -15.46 21.23 -3.90
CA VAL A 159 -16.16 20.22 -4.74
C VAL A 159 -15.21 19.62 -5.77
N ALA A 160 -14.41 20.43 -6.46
CA ALA A 160 -13.45 19.92 -7.44
C ALA A 160 -12.44 18.95 -6.80
N MET A 161 -11.98 19.25 -5.58
CA MET A 161 -11.12 18.35 -4.82
C MET A 161 -11.85 17.08 -4.36
N LEU A 162 -13.09 17.20 -3.87
CA LEU A 162 -13.90 16.06 -3.48
C LEU A 162 -14.10 15.08 -4.64
N ASP A 163 -14.48 15.57 -5.81
CA ASP A 163 -14.70 14.75 -7.01
C ASP A 163 -13.44 13.98 -7.40
N ARG A 164 -12.28 14.62 -7.32
CA ARG A 164 -10.98 13.99 -7.60
C ARG A 164 -10.66 12.88 -6.61
N LEU A 165 -10.77 13.15 -5.31
CA LEU A 165 -10.50 12.17 -4.26
C LEU A 165 -11.50 11.00 -4.30
N GLN A 166 -12.76 11.25 -4.66
CA GLN A 166 -13.74 10.20 -4.91
C GLN A 166 -13.38 9.36 -6.12
N GLY A 167 -12.81 9.96 -7.18
CA GLY A 167 -12.22 9.23 -8.30
C GLY A 167 -11.16 8.23 -7.83
N TRP A 168 -10.21 8.70 -7.01
CA TRP A 168 -9.15 7.85 -6.43
C TRP A 168 -9.72 6.73 -5.57
N ALA A 169 -10.68 7.05 -4.68
CA ALA A 169 -11.31 6.07 -3.81
C ALA A 169 -12.07 4.99 -4.61
N ARG A 170 -12.75 5.37 -5.68
CA ARG A 170 -13.42 4.42 -6.60
C ARG A 170 -12.42 3.49 -7.26
N THR A 171 -11.31 4.03 -7.80
CA THR A 171 -10.26 3.21 -8.42
C THR A 171 -9.67 2.20 -7.45
N MET A 172 -9.36 2.64 -6.22
CA MET A 172 -8.83 1.77 -5.18
C MET A 172 -9.82 0.67 -4.78
N GLU A 173 -11.11 0.99 -4.63
CA GLU A 173 -12.13 0.00 -4.29
C GLU A 173 -12.38 -1.01 -5.42
N MET A 174 -12.33 -0.58 -6.68
CA MET A 174 -12.42 -1.49 -7.82
C MET A 174 -11.23 -2.46 -7.84
N ALA A 175 -10.00 -1.93 -7.72
CA ALA A 175 -8.79 -2.76 -7.67
C ALA A 175 -8.82 -3.76 -6.51
N ARG A 176 -9.31 -3.34 -5.33
CA ARG A 176 -9.45 -4.22 -4.17
C ARG A 176 -10.43 -5.37 -4.41
N LYS A 177 -11.55 -5.10 -5.08
CA LYS A 177 -12.54 -6.13 -5.44
C LYS A 177 -11.97 -7.13 -6.45
N GLU A 178 -11.28 -6.65 -7.47
CA GLU A 178 -10.65 -7.51 -8.48
C GLU A 178 -9.54 -8.38 -7.86
N GLN A 179 -8.68 -7.80 -7.02
CA GLN A 179 -7.66 -8.54 -6.29
C GLN A 179 -8.27 -9.60 -5.37
N ALA A 180 -9.32 -9.25 -4.60
CA ALA A 180 -10.00 -10.21 -3.74
C ALA A 180 -10.62 -11.36 -4.55
N ALA A 181 -11.25 -11.06 -5.69
CA ALA A 181 -11.79 -12.08 -6.58
C ALA A 181 -10.69 -12.99 -7.16
N PHE A 182 -9.54 -12.43 -7.54
CA PHE A 182 -8.39 -13.20 -8.01
C PHE A 182 -7.87 -14.13 -6.91
N PHE A 183 -7.62 -13.65 -5.70
CA PHE A 183 -7.13 -14.49 -4.60
C PHE A 183 -8.11 -15.60 -4.21
N ALA A 184 -9.41 -15.37 -4.35
CA ALA A 184 -10.43 -16.40 -4.11
C ALA A 184 -10.52 -17.45 -5.24
N SER A 185 -9.93 -17.18 -6.41
CA SER A 185 -9.96 -18.10 -7.56
C SER A 185 -8.97 -19.26 -7.40
N ALA A 186 -9.18 -20.33 -8.17
CA ALA A 186 -8.24 -21.47 -8.20
C ALA A 186 -6.84 -21.05 -8.67
N ASP A 187 -6.76 -20.17 -9.67
CA ASP A 187 -5.49 -19.63 -10.16
C ASP A 187 -4.78 -18.79 -9.09
N GLY A 188 -5.52 -17.99 -8.33
CA GLY A 188 -4.98 -17.21 -7.21
C GLY A 188 -4.38 -18.10 -6.11
N HIS A 189 -5.10 -19.15 -5.70
CA HIS A 189 -4.57 -20.13 -4.73
C HIS A 189 -3.30 -20.81 -5.26
N ARG A 190 -3.30 -21.26 -6.52
CA ARG A 190 -2.11 -21.86 -7.14
C ARG A 190 -0.92 -20.90 -7.17
N GLN A 191 -1.13 -19.64 -7.55
CA GLN A 191 -0.06 -18.64 -7.57
C GLN A 191 0.47 -18.35 -6.16
N MET A 192 -0.38 -18.36 -5.13
CA MET A 192 0.04 -18.20 -3.74
C MET A 192 0.90 -19.37 -3.27
N GLU A 193 0.48 -20.61 -3.54
CA GLU A 193 1.27 -21.81 -3.22
C GLU A 193 2.63 -21.79 -3.93
N LEU A 194 2.65 -21.43 -5.22
CA LEU A 194 3.89 -21.26 -5.97
C LEU A 194 4.78 -20.17 -5.37
N LEU A 195 4.23 -19.03 -4.96
CA LEU A 195 4.98 -17.94 -4.34
C LEU A 195 5.66 -18.40 -3.04
N ILE A 196 4.92 -19.12 -2.17
CA ILE A 196 5.45 -19.67 -0.92
C ILE A 196 6.56 -20.69 -1.21
N LEU A 197 6.34 -21.59 -2.16
CA LEU A 197 7.34 -22.60 -2.52
C LEU A 197 8.62 -21.96 -3.09
N ARG A 198 8.46 -21.02 -4.02
CA ARG A 198 9.57 -20.30 -4.69
C ARG A 198 10.40 -19.45 -3.73
N SER A 199 9.75 -18.89 -2.70
CA SER A 199 10.42 -18.09 -1.65
C SER A 199 11.03 -18.94 -0.53
N SER A 200 10.83 -20.26 -0.54
CA SER A 200 11.45 -21.13 0.46
C SER A 200 12.98 -21.07 0.38
N ARG A 201 13.62 -21.06 1.55
CA ARG A 201 15.09 -21.01 1.66
C ARG A 201 15.77 -22.10 0.85
N LEU A 202 15.22 -23.32 0.84
CA LEU A 202 15.73 -24.43 0.04
C LEU A 202 15.77 -24.09 -1.46
N VAL A 203 14.70 -23.52 -2.01
CA VAL A 203 14.62 -23.15 -3.44
C VAL A 203 15.60 -22.03 -3.79
N VAL A 204 15.72 -21.02 -2.91
CA VAL A 204 16.73 -19.96 -3.06
C VAL A 204 18.15 -20.53 -3.05
N MET A 205 18.46 -21.46 -2.12
CA MET A 205 19.76 -22.13 -2.07
C MET A 205 20.04 -22.96 -3.33
N LEU A 206 19.04 -23.66 -3.87
CA LEU A 206 19.18 -24.39 -5.14
C LEU A 206 19.49 -23.45 -6.31
N GLY A 207 18.84 -22.28 -6.35
CA GLY A 207 19.14 -21.24 -7.34
C GLY A 207 20.54 -20.64 -7.18
N GLN A 208 20.97 -20.38 -5.94
CA GLN A 208 22.32 -19.92 -5.61
C GLN A 208 23.39 -20.92 -6.08
N VAL A 209 23.20 -22.21 -5.82
CA VAL A 209 24.14 -23.24 -6.28
C VAL A 209 24.17 -23.31 -7.82
N ALA A 210 23.03 -23.13 -8.48
CA ALA A 210 22.97 -23.10 -9.94
C ALA A 210 23.75 -21.92 -10.54
N MET A 211 23.76 -20.76 -9.86
CA MET A 211 24.56 -19.59 -10.25
C MET A 211 26.05 -19.74 -9.91
N ALA A 212 26.37 -20.37 -8.78
CA ALA A 212 27.73 -20.46 -8.28
C ALA A 212 28.54 -21.62 -8.90
N THR A 213 27.86 -22.69 -9.33
CA THR A 213 28.52 -23.91 -9.85
C THR A 213 27.97 -24.38 -11.21
N PRO A 214 27.70 -23.50 -12.18
CA PRO A 214 27.29 -23.93 -13.51
C PRO A 214 28.44 -24.68 -14.19
N ARG A 215 28.10 -25.76 -14.89
CA ARG A 215 29.00 -26.37 -15.87
C ARG A 215 29.18 -25.42 -17.07
N ALA A 216 30.09 -25.78 -17.97
CA ALA A 216 30.33 -25.01 -19.20
C ALA A 216 29.08 -24.84 -20.08
N ASP A 217 28.10 -25.73 -19.98
CA ASP A 217 26.82 -25.68 -20.69
C ASP A 217 25.70 -24.94 -19.90
N GLY A 218 26.03 -24.36 -18.76
CA GLY A 218 25.10 -23.64 -17.88
C GLY A 218 24.24 -24.54 -16.98
N TRP A 219 24.37 -25.86 -17.06
CA TRP A 219 23.63 -26.81 -16.22
C TRP A 219 24.38 -27.13 -14.93
N THR A 220 23.64 -27.47 -13.88
CA THR A 220 24.17 -27.87 -12.58
C THR A 220 23.68 -29.27 -12.22
N VAL A 221 24.58 -30.08 -11.65
CA VAL A 221 24.23 -31.45 -11.21
C VAL A 221 23.45 -31.38 -9.89
N LEU A 222 22.23 -31.92 -9.87
CA LEU A 222 21.36 -31.84 -8.69
C LEU A 222 21.97 -32.52 -7.44
N GLN A 223 22.68 -33.62 -7.64
CA GLN A 223 23.35 -34.33 -6.54
C GLN A 223 24.42 -33.46 -5.86
N THR A 224 25.17 -32.68 -6.64
CA THR A 224 26.17 -31.73 -6.11
C THR A 224 25.49 -30.67 -5.26
N ALA A 225 24.39 -30.09 -5.76
CA ALA A 225 23.61 -29.12 -5.00
C ALA A 225 23.04 -29.70 -3.71
N GLY A 226 22.46 -30.89 -3.75
CA GLY A 226 21.97 -31.58 -2.57
C GLY A 226 23.06 -31.85 -1.52
N ASN A 227 24.29 -32.18 -1.95
CA ASN A 227 25.42 -32.39 -1.04
C ASN A 227 25.91 -31.08 -0.42
N LEU A 228 25.97 -29.99 -1.19
CA LEU A 228 26.33 -28.66 -0.68
C LEU A 228 25.31 -28.18 0.36
N ILE A 229 24.01 -28.29 0.05
CA ILE A 229 22.93 -27.91 0.97
C ILE A 229 22.97 -28.78 2.24
N ARG A 230 23.23 -30.08 2.12
CA ARG A 230 23.37 -30.97 3.29
C ARG A 230 24.51 -30.55 4.20
N ARG A 231 25.62 -30.06 3.65
CA ARG A 231 26.77 -29.58 4.42
C ARG A 231 26.46 -28.24 5.10
N ASP A 232 25.86 -27.30 4.37
CA ASP A 232 25.76 -25.90 4.81
C ASP A 232 24.45 -25.59 5.56
N ALA A 233 23.36 -26.29 5.24
CA ALA A 233 22.05 -26.13 5.87
C ALA A 233 21.26 -27.46 5.90
N PRO A 234 21.73 -28.49 6.64
CA PRO A 234 21.09 -29.81 6.68
C PRO A 234 19.62 -29.76 7.11
N ALA A 235 19.25 -28.79 7.96
CA ALA A 235 17.88 -28.57 8.41
C ALA A 235 16.91 -28.31 7.24
N GLU A 236 17.34 -27.74 6.12
CA GLU A 236 16.49 -27.49 4.96
C GLU A 236 16.04 -28.77 4.24
N LEU A 237 16.75 -29.88 4.45
CA LEU A 237 16.43 -31.17 3.86
C LEU A 237 15.58 -32.06 4.78
N LEU A 238 15.35 -31.65 6.02
CA LEU A 238 14.51 -32.36 6.98
C LEU A 238 13.03 -32.04 6.75
N ASP A 239 12.19 -33.07 6.87
CA ASP A 239 10.73 -33.00 6.81
C ASP A 239 10.17 -32.23 5.59
N MET A 240 10.87 -32.29 4.44
CA MET A 240 10.48 -31.57 3.22
C MET A 240 9.05 -31.87 2.78
N ARG A 241 8.58 -33.13 2.94
CA ARG A 241 7.20 -33.50 2.60
C ARG A 241 6.19 -32.70 3.42
N THR A 242 6.44 -32.53 4.71
CA THR A 242 5.55 -31.80 5.61
C THR A 242 5.65 -30.29 5.39
N ARG A 243 6.86 -29.78 5.15
CA ARG A 243 7.12 -28.34 5.00
C ARG A 243 6.76 -27.77 3.62
N LEU A 244 7.02 -28.53 2.57
CA LEU A 244 6.94 -28.07 1.18
C LEU A 244 5.95 -28.89 0.33
N GLY A 245 5.42 -30.01 0.85
CA GLY A 245 4.57 -30.93 0.09
C GLY A 245 5.34 -31.94 -0.76
N TYR A 246 6.68 -31.85 -0.84
CA TYR A 246 7.51 -32.68 -1.73
C TYR A 246 8.63 -33.40 -0.98
N SER A 247 8.86 -34.68 -1.30
CA SER A 247 9.87 -35.51 -0.62
C SER A 247 11.23 -35.56 -1.31
N THR A 248 11.39 -34.95 -2.49
CA THR A 248 12.66 -34.97 -3.23
C THR A 248 12.99 -33.60 -3.80
N LEU A 249 14.29 -33.28 -3.93
CA LEU A 249 14.73 -32.02 -4.54
C LEU A 249 14.28 -31.89 -6.00
N LYS A 250 14.26 -33.01 -6.74
CA LYS A 250 13.75 -33.03 -8.13
C LYS A 250 12.28 -32.62 -8.19
N ALA A 251 11.44 -33.16 -7.29
CA ALA A 251 10.02 -32.81 -7.25
C ALA A 251 9.82 -31.34 -6.85
N VAL A 252 10.62 -30.81 -5.91
CA VAL A 252 10.60 -29.39 -5.54
C VAL A 252 10.95 -28.51 -6.75
N LEU A 253 12.07 -28.78 -7.44
CA LEU A 253 12.49 -28.02 -8.61
C LEU A 253 11.40 -28.01 -9.70
N GLN A 254 10.81 -29.18 -9.99
CA GLN A 254 9.75 -29.30 -10.97
C GLN A 254 8.50 -28.50 -10.57
N ALA A 255 8.10 -28.56 -9.30
CA ALA A 255 6.93 -27.86 -8.80
C ALA A 255 7.09 -26.33 -8.78
N THR A 256 8.32 -25.82 -8.66
CA THR A 256 8.56 -24.37 -8.63
C THR A 256 8.36 -23.71 -10.00
N GLU A 257 8.45 -24.45 -11.11
CA GLU A 257 8.44 -23.91 -12.49
C GLU A 257 9.52 -22.83 -12.76
N LEU A 258 10.54 -22.72 -11.91
CA LEU A 258 11.66 -21.77 -12.05
C LEU A 258 12.85 -22.37 -12.79
N PHE A 259 12.92 -23.69 -12.89
CA PHE A 259 14.09 -24.41 -13.36
C PHE A 259 13.73 -25.31 -14.55
N ASP A 260 14.66 -25.39 -15.49
CA ASP A 260 14.66 -26.48 -16.46
C ASP A 260 15.30 -27.71 -15.80
N LEU A 261 14.74 -28.89 -16.06
CA LEU A 261 15.29 -30.17 -15.60
C LEU A 261 15.56 -31.07 -16.79
N ALA A 262 16.69 -31.77 -16.76
CA ALA A 262 17.01 -32.83 -17.71
C ALA A 262 17.64 -34.03 -17.00
N GLU A 263 17.55 -35.20 -17.63
CA GLU A 263 18.25 -36.40 -17.20
C GLU A 263 19.39 -36.67 -18.19
N GLU A 264 20.56 -37.00 -17.67
CA GLU A 264 21.69 -37.38 -18.50
C GLU A 264 22.27 -38.72 -18.02
N THR A 265 22.67 -39.55 -18.99
CA THR A 265 23.34 -40.82 -18.71
C THR A 265 24.81 -40.56 -18.39
N THR A 266 25.26 -41.06 -17.25
CA THR A 266 26.67 -41.01 -16.86
C THR A 266 27.48 -42.05 -17.66
N PRO A 267 28.82 -41.90 -17.74
CA PRO A 267 29.68 -42.91 -18.38
C PRO A 267 29.53 -44.32 -17.82
N GLY A 268 29.08 -44.47 -16.57
CA GLY A 268 28.80 -45.74 -15.91
C GLY A 268 27.40 -46.32 -16.17
N GLY A 269 26.59 -45.70 -17.05
CA GLY A 269 25.26 -46.17 -17.42
C GLY A 269 24.13 -45.77 -16.45
N SER A 270 24.43 -45.13 -15.32
CA SER A 270 23.39 -44.58 -14.43
C SER A 270 22.89 -43.22 -14.91
N THR A 271 21.64 -42.86 -14.63
CA THR A 271 21.09 -41.53 -14.94
C THR A 271 21.31 -40.56 -13.78
N ARG A 272 21.59 -39.30 -14.08
CA ARG A 272 21.59 -38.21 -13.09
C ARG A 272 20.77 -37.02 -13.57
N THR A 273 20.09 -36.39 -12.63
CA THR A 273 19.32 -35.17 -12.88
C THR A 273 20.24 -33.95 -12.88
N ILE A 274 20.08 -33.11 -13.90
CA ILE A 274 20.69 -31.79 -14.01
C ILE A 274 19.60 -30.72 -14.07
N TYR A 275 19.92 -29.52 -13.61
CA TYR A 275 18.99 -28.40 -13.60
C TYR A 275 19.70 -27.07 -13.86
N ARG A 276 18.95 -26.08 -14.35
CA ARG A 276 19.39 -24.68 -14.50
C ARG A 276 18.21 -23.74 -14.27
N ILE A 277 18.47 -22.48 -13.93
CA ILE A 277 17.40 -21.47 -13.89
C ILE A 277 16.86 -21.31 -15.32
N ASN A 278 15.54 -21.40 -15.49
CA ASN A 278 14.89 -21.26 -16.79
C ASN A 278 15.10 -19.83 -17.31
N GLU A 279 15.28 -19.68 -18.63
CA GLU A 279 15.56 -18.41 -19.30
C GLU A 279 14.51 -17.31 -19.09
N ARG A 280 13.29 -17.68 -18.69
CA ARG A 280 12.20 -16.74 -18.32
C ARG A 280 12.41 -16.07 -16.97
N TRP A 281 13.31 -16.61 -16.16
CA TRP A 281 13.50 -16.20 -14.78
C TRP A 281 14.96 -15.80 -14.54
N ARG A 282 15.12 -14.81 -13.67
CA ARG A 282 16.42 -14.40 -13.16
C ARG A 282 16.33 -14.35 -11.64
N LEU A 283 17.33 -14.92 -10.97
CA LEU A 283 17.48 -14.80 -9.53
C LEU A 283 18.38 -13.61 -9.23
N ASP A 284 17.80 -12.58 -8.63
CA ASP A 284 18.56 -11.44 -8.12
C ASP A 284 18.68 -11.57 -6.60
N ILE A 285 19.92 -11.63 -6.12
CA ILE A 285 20.24 -11.69 -4.70
C ILE A 285 20.76 -10.31 -4.33
N ALA A 286 20.01 -9.58 -3.51
CA ALA A 286 20.47 -8.30 -2.99
C ALA A 286 21.78 -8.53 -2.23
N GLN A 287 22.88 -7.98 -2.74
CA GLN A 287 24.11 -7.85 -1.96
C GLN A 287 23.78 -6.95 -0.77
N PRO A 288 24.14 -7.31 0.48
CA PRO A 288 24.03 -6.36 1.57
C PRO A 288 24.82 -5.11 1.17
N LYS A 289 24.18 -3.94 1.21
CA LYS A 289 24.87 -2.67 1.02
C LYS A 289 25.96 -2.62 2.09
N ASP A 290 27.22 -2.65 1.67
CA ASP A 290 28.36 -2.45 2.57
C ASP A 290 28.10 -1.17 3.38
N THR A 291 28.06 -1.34 4.70
CA THR A 291 27.86 -0.30 5.71
C THR A 291 28.96 0.75 5.68
#